data_AF-A0AAV7ABH2-F1
#
_entry.id   AF-A0AAV7ABH2-F1
#
_cell.length_a   1.000
_cell.length_b   1.000
_cell.length_c   1.000
_cell.angle_alpha   90.00
_cell.angle_beta   90.00
_cell.angle_gamma   90.00
#
_symmetry.space_group_name_H-M   'P 1'
#
loop_
_entity.id
_entity.type
_entity.pdbx_description
1 polymer ?
#
loop_
_entity_poly.entity_id
_entity_poly.type
_entity_poly.pdbx_seq_one_letter_code
_entity_poly.pdbx_strand_id
1 'polypeptide(L)'
;MEICSNFPRFCIMDVGRGLLGSLAGAALLLLLIFSRLGLAKQDPCWTCRSLVNNFIRGIEKTAGQNFGGGNTAWEEEKLAKYESSETRFLEVMESACDKSDFECNKMLEQNEDHLETWWFKRPKDPSDLFDWLCMDTLKLCCPEGTWGPDCAPCPGGSDNPCNGKGKCNGAGTRSGTGTCECYTSYGGPQCMDCAVGYYVEAKNESHLVCSECHRSCSKCQGPGEDQCVLCRKGWMLHDMKCIDIDECGTVDRCKSNQYCVNTDGSYECRGK
;
A
#
# COMPACT_ATOMS: atom_id res chain seq x y z
N MET A 1 25.40 -50.78 23.49
CA MET A 1 26.48 -49.87 23.88
C MET A 1 25.83 -48.70 24.59
N GLU A 2 26.06 -48.61 25.89
CA GLU A 2 25.62 -47.49 26.73
C GLU A 2 26.39 -46.22 26.35
N ILE A 3 25.66 -45.12 26.16
CA ILE A 3 26.12 -43.80 26.59
C ILE A 3 24.91 -43.13 27.25
N CYS A 4 24.87 -43.20 28.58
CA CYS A 4 24.09 -42.29 29.40
C CYS A 4 24.93 -41.02 29.60
N SER A 5 24.35 -39.85 29.35
CA SER A 5 24.88 -38.59 29.88
C SER A 5 23.73 -37.62 30.17
N ASN A 6 23.52 -37.41 31.47
CA ASN A 6 22.94 -36.25 32.18
C ASN A 6 21.47 -35.86 31.94
N PHE A 7 20.62 -36.31 32.88
CA PHE A 7 19.30 -35.77 33.25
C PHE A 7 19.41 -34.32 33.85
N PRO A 8 18.31 -33.53 34.04
CA PRO A 8 16.95 -34.03 34.23
C PRO A 8 15.79 -33.28 33.56
N ARG A 9 14.78 -34.10 33.22
CA ARG A 9 13.33 -33.88 33.12
C ARG A 9 12.82 -34.10 31.71
N PHE A 10 12.44 -35.34 31.42
CA PHE A 10 11.11 -35.72 30.93
C PHE A 10 11.14 -37.23 30.70
N CYS A 11 10.60 -37.99 31.64
CA CYS A 11 10.16 -39.36 31.36
C CYS A 11 8.94 -39.25 30.44
N ILE A 12 9.06 -39.72 29.21
CA ILE A 12 7.89 -39.94 28.35
C ILE A 12 7.25 -41.24 28.83
N MET A 13 6.07 -41.12 29.45
CA MET A 13 5.18 -42.27 29.62
C MET A 13 4.52 -42.54 28.27
N ASP A 14 4.87 -43.67 27.69
CA ASP A 14 4.12 -44.31 26.60
C ASP A 14 2.75 -44.71 27.14
N VAL A 15 1.68 -44.03 26.69
CA VAL A 15 0.29 -44.46 26.93
C VAL A 15 -0.32 -44.73 25.56
N GLY A 16 -0.74 -45.99 25.39
CA GLY A 16 -1.14 -46.56 24.13
C GLY A 16 -2.38 -45.95 23.47
N ARG A 17 -2.50 -46.31 22.19
CA ARG A 17 -3.62 -46.11 21.25
C ARG A 17 -4.99 -45.91 21.91
N GLY A 18 -5.61 -44.77 21.63
CA GLY A 18 -7.05 -44.54 21.73
C GLY A 18 -7.47 -43.44 20.77
N LEU A 19 -8.44 -43.73 19.90
CA LEU A 19 -9.02 -42.78 18.93
C LEU A 19 -9.58 -41.55 19.66
N LEU A 20 -8.91 -40.38 19.59
CA LEU A 20 -9.45 -39.05 19.95
C LEU A 20 -8.50 -37.92 19.45
N GLY A 21 -7.89 -38.10 18.28
CA GLY A 21 -6.78 -37.26 17.78
C GLY A 21 -7.13 -36.14 16.79
N SER A 22 -8.41 -35.83 16.53
CA SER A 22 -8.77 -34.98 15.37
C SER A 22 -9.27 -33.57 15.70
N LEU A 23 -9.44 -33.18 16.97
CA LEU A 23 -9.92 -31.83 17.33
C LEU A 23 -8.85 -30.94 17.97
N ALA A 24 -7.94 -31.51 18.77
CA ALA A 24 -6.88 -30.73 19.42
C ALA A 24 -5.78 -30.26 18.43
N GLY A 25 -5.46 -31.07 17.41
CA GLY A 25 -4.47 -30.71 16.39
C GLY A 25 -4.93 -29.59 15.47
N ALA A 26 -6.22 -29.55 15.13
CA ALA A 26 -6.81 -28.48 14.33
C ALA A 26 -6.86 -27.14 15.09
N ALA A 27 -7.16 -27.18 16.39
CA ALA A 27 -7.16 -25.98 17.24
C ALA A 27 -5.75 -25.39 17.43
N LEU A 28 -4.71 -26.22 17.60
CA LEU A 28 -3.32 -25.74 17.66
C LEU A 28 -2.83 -25.21 16.30
N LEU A 29 -3.18 -25.84 15.18
CA LEU A 29 -2.86 -25.30 13.85
C LEU A 29 -3.60 -23.97 13.61
N LEU A 30 -4.87 -23.86 13.99
CA LEU A 30 -5.61 -22.60 13.90
C LEU A 30 -4.96 -21.51 14.75
N LEU A 31 -4.53 -21.79 15.99
CA LEU A 31 -3.79 -20.82 16.83
C LEU A 31 -2.43 -20.41 16.24
N LEU A 32 -1.74 -21.31 15.53
CA LEU A 32 -0.50 -21.02 14.80
C LEU A 32 -0.74 -20.26 13.48
N ILE A 33 -1.93 -20.40 12.87
CA ILE A 33 -2.36 -19.61 11.72
C ILE A 33 -2.83 -18.22 12.17
N PHE A 34 -3.52 -18.10 13.31
CA PHE A 34 -3.96 -16.82 13.88
C PHE A 34 -2.81 -15.96 14.43
N SER A 35 -1.69 -16.56 14.84
CA SER A 35 -0.48 -15.80 15.24
C SER A 35 0.32 -15.24 14.06
N ARG A 36 -0.04 -15.57 12.81
CA ARG A 36 0.57 -15.01 11.59
C ARG A 36 -0.28 -13.95 10.89
N LEU A 37 -1.51 -13.72 11.35
CA LEU A 37 -2.26 -12.51 11.00
C LEU A 37 -1.82 -11.41 11.96
N GLY A 38 -0.60 -10.91 11.76
CA GLY A 38 -0.23 -9.60 12.29
C GLY A 38 -1.25 -8.62 11.75
N LEU A 39 -2.13 -8.12 12.64
CA LEU A 39 -2.99 -6.98 12.33
C LEU A 39 -2.06 -5.90 11.80
N ALA A 40 -2.17 -5.57 10.51
CA ALA A 40 -1.28 -4.61 9.88
C ALA A 40 -1.44 -3.29 10.65
N LYS A 41 -0.49 -3.00 11.55
CA LYS A 41 -0.51 -1.79 12.35
C LYS A 41 -0.45 -0.62 11.39
N GLN A 42 -1.41 0.29 11.49
CA GLN A 42 -1.50 1.44 10.60
C GLN A 42 -0.20 2.26 10.70
N ASP A 43 0.30 2.74 9.57
CA ASP A 43 1.54 3.50 9.53
C ASP A 43 1.39 4.81 10.34
N PRO A 44 2.28 5.11 11.31
CA PRO A 44 2.14 6.28 12.17
C PRO A 44 2.08 7.62 11.42
N CYS A 45 2.77 7.76 10.28
CA CYS A 45 2.65 8.97 9.47
C CYS A 45 1.25 9.11 8.89
N TRP A 46 0.68 8.00 8.41
CA TRP A 46 -0.68 8.00 7.89
C TRP A 46 -1.70 8.41 8.97
N THR A 47 -1.56 7.89 10.19
CA THR A 47 -2.42 8.27 11.33
C THR A 47 -2.29 9.77 11.62
N CYS A 48 -1.06 10.32 11.68
CA CYS A 48 -0.84 11.75 11.91
C CYS A 48 -1.44 12.61 10.79
N ARG A 49 -1.25 12.19 9.53
CA ARG A 49 -1.82 12.86 8.37
C ARG A 49 -3.35 12.89 8.41
N SER A 50 -3.97 11.76 8.76
CA SER A 50 -5.42 11.65 8.90
C SER A 50 -5.94 12.57 10.00
N LEU A 51 -5.29 12.54 11.17
CA LEU A 51 -5.60 13.42 12.30
C LEU A 51 -5.55 14.90 11.89
N VAL A 52 -4.45 15.35 11.30
CA VAL A 52 -4.29 16.75 10.86
C VAL A 52 -5.33 17.14 9.81
N ASN A 53 -5.59 16.29 8.81
CA ASN A 53 -6.61 16.56 7.80
C ASN A 53 -8.01 16.73 8.40
N ASN A 54 -8.37 15.88 9.36
CA ASN A 54 -9.67 15.99 10.04
C ASN A 54 -9.73 17.22 10.95
N PHE A 55 -8.63 17.55 11.63
CA PHE A 55 -8.52 18.76 12.44
C PHE A 55 -8.72 20.02 11.57
N ILE A 56 -8.04 20.13 10.43
CA ILE A 56 -8.20 21.25 9.48
C ILE A 56 -9.64 21.32 8.96
N ARG A 57 -10.25 20.18 8.61
CA ARG A 57 -11.68 20.15 8.24
C ARG A 57 -12.59 20.63 9.37
N GLY A 58 -12.27 20.33 10.61
CA GLY A 58 -12.97 20.83 11.79
C GLY A 58 -12.86 22.36 11.90
N ILE A 59 -11.68 22.93 11.64
CA ILE A 59 -11.47 24.38 11.57
C ILE A 59 -12.40 24.99 10.52
N GLU A 60 -12.40 24.44 9.29
CA GLU A 60 -13.24 24.94 8.20
C GLU A 60 -14.73 24.87 8.55
N LYS A 61 -15.18 23.75 9.12
CA LYS A 61 -16.58 23.51 9.51
C LYS A 61 -17.06 24.46 10.60
N THR A 62 -16.19 24.90 11.50
CA THR A 62 -16.51 25.82 12.61
C THR A 62 -16.27 27.29 12.27
N ALA A 63 -15.71 27.61 11.09
CA ALA A 63 -15.29 28.98 10.76
C ALA A 63 -16.42 30.04 10.81
N GLY A 64 -17.67 29.64 10.55
CA GLY A 64 -18.83 30.53 10.58
C GLY A 64 -19.68 30.44 11.86
N GLN A 65 -19.22 29.73 12.88
CA GLN A 65 -19.96 29.54 14.13
C GLN A 65 -19.66 30.66 15.14
N ASN A 66 -20.38 30.64 16.27
CA ASN A 66 -20.23 31.56 17.40
C ASN A 66 -20.48 30.81 18.71
N PHE A 67 -20.37 31.49 19.85
CA PHE A 67 -20.56 30.88 21.18
C PHE A 67 -21.99 30.38 21.46
N GLY A 68 -22.94 30.52 20.53
CA GLY A 68 -24.32 30.07 20.68
C GLY A 68 -25.20 31.00 21.50
N GLY A 69 -24.70 32.19 21.88
CA GLY A 69 -25.40 33.21 22.65
C GLY A 69 -26.03 34.30 21.76
N GLY A 70 -27.30 34.62 22.02
CA GLY A 70 -28.06 35.62 21.27
C GLY A 70 -27.61 37.05 21.59
N ASN A 71 -26.48 37.48 21.01
CA ASN A 71 -26.09 38.83 20.59
C ASN A 71 -24.57 38.87 20.31
N THR A 72 -24.17 38.43 19.12
CA THR A 72 -22.75 38.29 18.72
C THR A 72 -21.94 39.59 18.79
N ALA A 73 -22.56 40.74 18.55
CA ALA A 73 -21.88 42.04 18.61
C ALA A 73 -21.46 42.47 20.03
N TRP A 74 -22.23 42.10 21.05
CA TRP A 74 -21.88 42.36 22.45
C TRP A 74 -20.83 41.38 22.96
N GLU A 75 -20.87 40.14 22.48
CA GLU A 75 -19.91 39.08 22.83
C GLU A 75 -18.53 39.32 22.22
N GLU A 76 -18.43 39.73 20.96
CA GLU A 76 -17.14 39.99 20.28
C GLU A 76 -16.38 41.20 20.84
N GLU A 77 -17.08 42.15 21.49
CA GLU A 77 -16.47 43.34 22.10
C GLU A 77 -16.00 43.09 23.54
N LYS A 78 -16.49 42.02 24.19
CA LYS A 78 -16.24 41.70 25.61
C LYS A 78 -15.52 40.36 25.83
N LEU A 79 -15.55 39.44 24.88
CA LEU A 79 -14.93 38.12 24.93
C LEU A 79 -13.86 37.98 23.84
N ALA A 80 -12.98 36.99 24.02
CA ALA A 80 -12.07 36.57 22.95
C ALA A 80 -12.89 36.08 21.74
N LYS A 81 -12.40 36.33 20.52
CA LYS A 81 -13.07 35.90 19.29
C LYS A 81 -13.28 34.38 19.31
N TYR A 82 -14.49 33.93 18.97
CA TYR A 82 -14.80 32.49 18.86
C TYR A 82 -13.80 31.76 17.96
N GLU A 83 -13.38 32.42 16.86
CA GLU A 83 -12.35 31.94 15.92
C GLU A 83 -11.08 31.42 16.63
N SER A 84 -10.63 32.07 17.69
CA SER A 84 -9.40 31.72 18.42
C SER A 84 -9.67 31.27 19.86
N SER A 85 -10.90 30.83 20.15
CA SER A 85 -11.31 30.46 21.52
C SER A 85 -10.94 29.01 21.85
N GLU A 86 -10.81 28.72 23.14
CA GLU A 86 -10.65 27.35 23.67
C GLU A 86 -11.88 26.49 23.39
N THR A 87 -13.08 27.07 23.43
CA THR A 87 -14.32 26.36 23.08
C THR A 87 -14.26 25.81 21.66
N ARG A 88 -13.89 26.65 20.68
CA ARG A 88 -13.76 26.21 19.29
C ARG A 88 -12.66 25.16 19.13
N PHE A 89 -11.54 25.30 19.84
CA PHE A 89 -10.46 24.31 19.82
C PHE A 89 -10.95 22.91 20.26
N LEU A 90 -11.65 22.83 21.38
CA LEU A 90 -12.20 21.57 21.90
C LEU A 90 -13.25 20.97 20.95
N GLU A 91 -14.13 21.78 20.37
CA GLU A 91 -15.10 21.32 19.36
C GLU A 91 -14.41 20.72 18.12
N VAL A 92 -13.31 21.35 17.66
CA VAL A 92 -12.52 20.84 16.54
C VAL A 92 -11.85 19.51 16.91
N MET A 93 -11.20 19.44 18.07
CA MET A 93 -10.52 18.22 18.56
C MET A 93 -11.49 17.04 18.71
N GLU A 94 -12.66 17.24 19.30
CA GLU A 94 -13.65 16.16 19.51
C GLU A 94 -14.07 15.50 18.18
N SER A 95 -14.05 16.26 17.09
CA SER A 95 -14.40 15.79 15.76
C SER A 95 -13.21 15.29 14.91
N ALA A 96 -11.97 15.40 15.42
CA ALA A 96 -10.76 15.10 14.65
C ALA A 96 -10.54 13.59 14.43
N CYS A 97 -11.05 12.74 15.33
CA CYS A 97 -10.98 11.30 15.22
C CYS A 97 -12.38 10.67 15.32
N ASP A 98 -12.62 9.62 14.53
CA ASP A 98 -13.80 8.77 14.74
C ASP A 98 -13.64 7.97 16.03
N LYS A 99 -14.71 7.76 16.80
CA LYS A 99 -14.68 7.02 18.08
C LYS A 99 -14.17 5.57 17.93
N SER A 100 -14.28 4.98 16.75
CA SER A 100 -13.79 3.64 16.44
C SER A 100 -12.32 3.60 16.00
N ASP A 101 -11.72 4.74 15.66
CA ASP A 101 -10.33 4.84 15.22
C ASP A 101 -9.37 4.94 16.43
N PHE A 102 -9.04 3.78 17.00
CA PHE A 102 -8.22 3.70 18.21
C PHE A 102 -6.84 4.36 18.07
N GLU A 103 -6.16 4.18 16.92
CA GLU A 103 -4.82 4.75 16.73
C GLU A 103 -4.87 6.28 16.55
N CYS A 104 -5.90 6.80 15.87
CA CYS A 104 -6.13 8.25 15.80
C CYS A 104 -6.39 8.84 17.18
N ASN A 105 -7.34 8.28 17.94
CA ASN A 105 -7.68 8.80 19.27
C ASN A 105 -6.47 8.77 20.22
N LYS A 106 -5.72 7.66 20.23
CA LYS A 106 -4.49 7.57 21.01
C LYS A 106 -3.46 8.63 20.59
N MET A 107 -3.31 8.90 19.29
CA MET A 107 -2.40 9.93 18.81
C MET A 107 -2.86 11.33 19.18
N LEU A 108 -4.17 11.61 19.08
CA LEU A 108 -4.76 12.87 19.50
C LEU A 108 -4.47 13.13 20.98
N GLU A 109 -4.83 12.18 21.85
CA GLU A 109 -4.62 12.24 23.31
C GLU A 109 -3.15 12.47 23.69
N GLN A 110 -2.21 11.83 23.00
CA GLN A 110 -0.78 11.97 23.28
C GLN A 110 -0.20 13.32 22.85
N ASN A 111 -0.90 14.07 22.00
CA ASN A 111 -0.38 15.27 21.35
C ASN A 111 -1.30 16.49 21.51
N GLU A 112 -2.23 16.47 22.47
CA GLU A 112 -3.16 17.58 22.75
C GLU A 112 -2.39 18.87 23.06
N ASP A 113 -1.36 18.81 23.91
CA ASP A 113 -0.51 19.96 24.26
C ASP A 113 0.16 20.60 23.03
N HIS A 114 0.53 19.78 22.04
CA HIS A 114 1.11 20.26 20.78
C HIS A 114 0.06 20.97 19.94
N LEU A 115 -1.14 20.39 19.80
CA LEU A 115 -2.25 21.00 19.08
C LEU A 115 -2.70 22.32 19.73
N GLU A 116 -2.74 22.36 21.06
CA GLU A 116 -3.06 23.55 21.84
C GLU A 116 -2.01 24.65 21.61
N THR A 117 -0.74 24.27 21.69
CA THR A 117 0.38 25.18 21.45
C THR A 117 0.32 25.77 20.04
N TRP A 118 0.01 24.95 19.04
CA TRP A 118 -0.15 25.40 17.66
C TRP A 118 -1.35 26.35 17.53
N TRP A 119 -2.51 25.98 18.10
CA TRP A 119 -3.75 26.74 18.01
C TRP A 119 -3.62 28.16 18.57
N PHE A 120 -3.01 28.33 19.75
CA PHE A 120 -2.97 29.62 20.44
C PHE A 120 -1.75 30.49 20.10
N LYS A 121 -0.66 29.92 19.57
CA LYS A 121 0.61 30.64 19.43
C LYS A 121 1.09 30.83 17.99
N ARG A 122 0.51 30.17 16.99
CA ARG A 122 0.94 30.28 15.59
C ARG A 122 0.00 31.13 14.71
N PRO A 123 0.51 31.74 13.63
CA PRO A 123 -0.30 32.52 12.70
C PRO A 123 -1.27 31.66 11.89
N LYS A 124 -2.30 32.32 11.34
CA LYS A 124 -3.55 31.81 10.73
C LYS A 124 -3.42 30.99 9.43
N ASP A 125 -2.37 30.19 9.25
CA ASP A 125 -2.29 29.28 8.10
C ASP A 125 -2.45 27.83 8.55
N PRO A 126 -3.67 27.26 8.51
CA PRO A 126 -3.92 25.88 8.87
C PRO A 126 -3.13 24.86 8.04
N SER A 127 -2.61 25.26 6.87
CA SER A 127 -1.88 24.35 5.99
C SER A 127 -0.51 23.96 6.55
N ASP A 128 0.05 24.71 7.51
CA ASP A 128 1.34 24.42 8.13
C ASP A 128 1.30 23.36 9.25
N LEU A 129 0.10 22.98 9.71
CA LEU A 129 -0.07 22.08 10.85
C LEU A 129 0.55 20.71 10.57
N PHE A 130 0.42 20.22 9.33
CA PHE A 130 0.99 18.93 8.94
C PHE A 130 2.52 18.94 9.04
N ASP A 131 3.14 19.98 8.47
CA ASP A 131 4.60 20.13 8.46
C ASP A 131 5.12 20.24 9.89
N TRP A 132 4.47 21.08 10.70
CA TRP A 132 4.90 21.31 12.07
C TRP A 132 4.69 20.10 12.97
N LEU A 133 3.49 19.50 12.97
CA LEU A 133 3.19 18.40 13.88
C LEU A 133 3.82 17.09 13.39
N CYS A 134 3.50 16.69 12.16
CA CYS A 134 3.83 15.35 11.68
C CYS A 134 5.29 15.22 11.20
N MET A 135 5.91 16.29 10.70
CA MET A 135 7.30 16.26 10.21
C MET A 135 8.30 16.81 11.22
N ASP A 136 8.11 18.04 11.72
CA ASP A 136 9.11 18.71 12.57
C ASP A 136 9.07 18.23 14.02
N THR A 137 7.86 18.16 14.60
CA THR A 137 7.67 17.88 16.03
C THR A 137 7.73 16.38 16.31
N LEU A 138 6.90 15.57 15.64
CA LEU A 138 6.79 14.14 15.90
C LEU A 138 7.73 13.29 15.03
N LYS A 139 8.27 13.86 13.93
CA LYS A 139 9.14 13.16 12.99
C LYS A 139 8.57 11.81 12.54
N LEU A 140 7.27 11.76 12.27
CA LEU A 140 6.61 10.55 11.77
C LEU A 140 6.61 10.53 10.23
N CYS A 141 6.43 11.70 9.63
CA CYS A 141 6.31 11.88 8.18
C CYS A 141 7.58 12.45 7.54
N CYS A 142 7.59 12.34 6.21
CA CYS A 142 8.56 12.95 5.31
C CYS A 142 7.85 13.87 4.30
N PRO A 143 8.56 14.82 3.68
CA PRO A 143 8.04 15.56 2.53
C PRO A 143 7.58 14.63 1.41
N GLU A 144 6.61 15.08 0.62
CA GLU A 144 6.14 14.33 -0.54
C GLU A 144 7.30 13.97 -1.49
N GLY A 145 7.24 12.77 -2.08
CA GLY A 145 8.29 12.25 -2.96
C GLY A 145 9.60 11.83 -2.27
N THR A 146 9.64 11.83 -0.94
CA THR A 146 10.74 11.25 -0.15
C THR A 146 10.27 10.11 0.74
N TRP A 147 11.17 9.25 1.21
CA TRP A 147 10.82 8.05 1.95
C TRP A 147 11.90 7.60 2.94
N GLY A 148 11.54 6.69 3.84
CA GLY A 148 12.47 6.04 4.75
C GLY A 148 12.93 6.92 5.92
N PRO A 149 13.78 6.41 6.82
CA PRO A 149 14.10 7.05 8.10
C PRO A 149 14.71 8.45 7.94
N ASP A 150 15.46 8.66 6.87
CA ASP A 150 16.17 9.91 6.56
C ASP A 150 15.46 10.78 5.51
N CYS A 151 14.25 10.40 5.08
CA CYS A 151 13.52 11.08 4.00
C CYS A 151 14.35 11.21 2.71
N ALA A 152 14.91 10.10 2.24
CA ALA A 152 15.65 10.06 0.98
C ALA A 152 14.70 10.26 -0.22
N PRO A 153 15.16 10.89 -1.31
CA PRO A 153 14.33 11.07 -2.50
C PRO A 153 13.93 9.72 -3.12
N CYS A 154 12.70 9.65 -3.62
CA CYS A 154 12.24 8.53 -4.43
C CYS A 154 13.02 8.43 -5.76
N PRO A 155 13.09 7.23 -6.38
CA PRO A 155 13.65 7.10 -7.73
C PRO A 155 12.91 8.02 -8.71
N GLY A 156 13.62 8.68 -9.63
CA GLY A 156 13.05 9.74 -10.48
C GLY A 156 12.95 11.13 -9.83
N GLY A 157 13.30 11.26 -8.54
CA GLY A 157 13.31 12.52 -7.79
C GLY A 157 12.06 12.74 -6.94
N SER A 158 12.10 13.74 -6.06
CA SER A 158 10.98 14.06 -5.16
C SER A 158 9.82 14.75 -5.87
N ASP A 159 10.10 15.57 -6.88
CA ASP A 159 9.06 16.29 -7.63
C ASP A 159 8.29 15.39 -8.59
N ASN A 160 8.95 14.34 -9.10
CA ASN A 160 8.35 13.40 -10.04
C ASN A 160 8.73 11.95 -9.71
N PRO A 161 8.28 11.40 -8.57
CA PRO A 161 8.60 10.04 -8.16
C PRO A 161 8.24 9.02 -9.24
N CYS A 162 9.13 8.06 -9.45
CA CYS A 162 9.03 7.02 -10.48
C CYS A 162 8.83 7.59 -11.89
N ASN A 163 9.43 8.76 -12.16
CA ASN A 163 9.29 9.54 -13.40
C ASN A 163 7.82 9.84 -13.77
N GLY A 164 6.93 9.89 -12.77
CA GLY A 164 5.49 10.11 -12.98
C GLY A 164 4.79 8.93 -13.66
N LYS A 165 5.46 7.77 -13.74
CA LYS A 165 4.96 6.53 -14.36
C LYS A 165 4.76 5.41 -13.35
N GLY A 166 4.71 5.74 -12.06
CA GLY A 166 4.49 4.79 -10.99
C GLY A 166 4.31 5.44 -9.64
N LYS A 167 4.18 4.61 -8.61
CA LYS A 167 4.11 5.03 -7.20
C LYS A 167 5.36 4.57 -6.46
N CYS A 168 5.93 5.47 -5.66
CA CYS A 168 7.07 5.14 -4.81
C CYS A 168 6.59 4.54 -3.49
N ASN A 169 7.09 3.35 -3.14
CA ASN A 169 6.75 2.70 -1.88
C ASN A 169 7.33 3.49 -0.69
N GLY A 170 6.46 3.93 0.23
CA GLY A 170 6.85 4.75 1.38
C GLY A 170 6.94 6.25 1.10
N ALA A 171 6.45 6.72 -0.05
CA ALA A 171 6.42 8.15 -0.34
C ALA A 171 5.68 8.93 0.77
N GLY A 172 6.34 9.97 1.30
CA GLY A 172 5.86 10.81 2.38
C GLY A 172 5.94 10.18 3.78
N THR A 173 6.49 8.97 3.92
CA THR A 173 6.60 8.26 5.22
C THR A 173 8.05 7.99 5.59
N ARG A 174 8.30 7.77 6.89
CA ARG A 174 9.62 7.29 7.36
C ARG A 174 9.82 5.77 7.22
N SER A 175 8.91 5.12 6.52
CA SER A 175 8.88 3.68 6.28
C SER A 175 8.96 3.38 4.78
N GLY A 176 8.85 2.11 4.40
CA GLY A 176 8.85 1.68 3.01
C GLY A 176 10.22 1.32 2.45
N THR A 177 10.22 0.86 1.20
CA THR A 177 11.39 0.34 0.49
C THR A 177 11.94 1.30 -0.57
N GLY A 178 11.21 2.35 -0.92
CA GLY A 178 11.57 3.29 -1.99
C GLY A 178 11.46 2.71 -3.39
N THR A 179 10.96 1.49 -3.55
CA THR A 179 10.82 0.86 -4.86
C THR A 179 9.63 1.42 -5.62
N CYS A 180 9.75 1.49 -6.94
CA CYS A 180 8.65 1.95 -7.81
C CYS A 180 7.70 0.82 -8.19
N GLU A 181 6.41 1.06 -7.95
CA GLU A 181 5.29 0.30 -8.51
C GLU A 181 4.82 0.99 -9.79
N CYS A 182 5.29 0.50 -10.94
CA CYS A 182 5.02 1.11 -12.23
C CYS A 182 3.57 0.90 -12.69
N TYR A 183 3.05 1.87 -13.45
CA TYR A 183 1.78 1.71 -14.16
C TYR A 183 1.91 0.66 -15.27
N THR A 184 0.78 0.09 -15.70
CA THR A 184 0.68 -1.13 -16.49
C THR A 184 1.60 -1.23 -17.71
N SER A 185 1.84 -0.13 -18.43
CA SER A 185 2.67 -0.12 -19.64
C SER A 185 4.16 0.15 -19.40
N TYR A 186 4.55 0.46 -18.17
CA TYR A 186 5.92 0.83 -17.79
C TYR A 186 6.54 -0.19 -16.85
N GLY A 187 7.87 -0.25 -16.87
CA GLY A 187 8.65 -1.19 -16.09
C GLY A 187 10.05 -0.66 -15.76
N GLY A 188 10.82 -1.52 -15.12
CA GLY A 188 12.15 -1.17 -14.61
C GLY A 188 12.10 -0.47 -13.24
N PRO A 189 13.26 -0.26 -12.61
CA PRO A 189 13.35 0.27 -11.25
C PRO A 189 12.87 1.73 -11.11
N GLN A 190 12.80 2.46 -12.22
CA GLN A 190 12.38 3.87 -12.26
C GLN A 190 11.16 4.10 -13.18
N CYS A 191 10.51 3.04 -13.65
CA CYS A 191 9.40 3.12 -14.61
C CYS A 191 9.75 3.82 -15.93
N MET A 192 11.00 3.66 -16.37
CA MET A 192 11.55 4.24 -17.61
C MET A 192 11.73 3.21 -18.73
N ASP A 193 11.29 1.97 -18.51
CA ASP A 193 11.25 0.94 -19.52
C ASP A 193 9.79 0.64 -19.88
N CYS A 194 9.53 0.00 -21.02
CA CYS A 194 8.21 -0.55 -21.28
C CYS A 194 8.06 -1.88 -20.54
N ALA A 195 6.86 -2.12 -20.00
CA ALA A 195 6.51 -3.37 -19.34
C ALA A 195 6.56 -4.55 -20.31
N VAL A 196 6.57 -5.78 -19.76
CA VAL A 196 6.47 -7.00 -20.58
C VAL A 196 5.17 -6.99 -21.37
N GLY A 197 5.24 -7.28 -22.67
CA GLY A 197 4.12 -7.18 -23.58
C GLY A 197 3.86 -5.76 -24.12
N TYR A 198 4.76 -4.81 -23.88
CA TYR A 198 4.71 -3.46 -24.45
C TYR A 198 6.01 -3.14 -25.21
N TYR A 199 5.92 -2.26 -26.20
CA TYR A 199 7.07 -1.75 -26.97
C TYR A 199 7.11 -0.22 -26.94
N VAL A 200 8.27 0.33 -27.29
CA VAL A 200 8.48 1.78 -27.38
C VAL A 200 7.86 2.29 -28.67
N GLU A 201 6.75 3.01 -28.57
CA GLU A 201 6.10 3.65 -29.72
C GLU A 201 6.75 5.00 -30.03
N ALA A 202 7.01 5.79 -28.99
CA ALA A 202 7.71 7.07 -29.10
C ALA A 202 8.62 7.28 -27.90
N LYS A 203 9.83 7.79 -28.15
CA LYS A 203 10.80 8.15 -27.11
C LYS A 203 11.50 9.44 -27.45
N ASN A 204 11.49 10.35 -26.49
CA ASN A 204 12.19 11.62 -26.46
C ASN A 204 12.89 11.76 -25.09
N GLU A 205 13.62 12.86 -24.86
CA GLU A 205 14.43 13.04 -23.65
C GLU A 205 13.63 12.96 -22.35
N SER A 206 12.36 13.41 -22.36
CA SER A 206 11.48 13.47 -21.19
C SER A 206 10.20 12.64 -21.31
N HIS A 207 9.94 12.04 -22.47
CA HIS A 207 8.71 11.30 -22.73
C HIS A 207 9.01 9.91 -23.28
N LEU A 208 8.41 8.91 -22.64
CA LEU A 208 8.37 7.53 -23.11
C LEU A 208 6.91 7.15 -23.27
N VAL A 209 6.55 6.71 -24.47
CA VAL A 209 5.23 6.18 -24.80
C VAL A 209 5.38 4.70 -25.10
N CYS A 210 4.70 3.88 -24.30
CA CYS A 210 4.70 2.44 -24.42
C CYS A 210 3.33 1.97 -24.91
N SER A 211 3.31 1.16 -25.96
CA SER A 211 2.10 0.59 -26.56
C SER A 211 2.14 -0.93 -26.54
N GLU A 212 0.97 -1.55 -26.47
CA GLU A 212 0.86 -3.00 -26.29
C GLU A 212 1.32 -3.75 -27.55
N CYS A 213 2.01 -4.85 -27.34
CA CYS A 213 2.35 -5.82 -28.37
C CYS A 213 1.10 -6.60 -28.82
N HIS A 214 1.22 -7.29 -29.96
CA HIS A 214 0.29 -8.35 -30.28
C HIS A 214 0.21 -9.37 -29.12
N ARG A 215 -0.99 -9.88 -28.82
CA ARG A 215 -1.30 -10.69 -27.64
C ARG A 215 -0.45 -11.96 -27.48
N SER A 216 0.03 -12.54 -28.58
CA SER A 216 0.92 -13.71 -28.56
C SER A 216 2.36 -13.39 -28.14
N CYS A 217 2.70 -12.11 -28.01
CA CYS A 217 4.07 -11.62 -27.88
C CYS A 217 4.32 -11.05 -26.48
N SER A 218 5.42 -11.49 -25.86
CA SER A 218 5.93 -10.98 -24.58
C SER A 218 6.92 -9.83 -24.79
N LYS A 219 7.52 -9.73 -25.99
CA LYS A 219 8.33 -8.59 -26.43
C LYS A 219 8.17 -8.40 -27.94
N CYS A 220 8.01 -7.17 -28.40
CA CYS A 220 7.84 -6.83 -29.81
C CYS A 220 8.57 -5.53 -30.16
N GLN A 221 8.73 -5.26 -31.46
CA GLN A 221 9.27 -4.01 -32.00
C GLN A 221 8.16 -3.06 -32.48
N GLY A 222 6.94 -3.55 -32.61
CA GLY A 222 5.79 -2.81 -33.10
C GLY A 222 4.48 -3.55 -32.85
N PRO A 223 3.36 -3.00 -33.34
CA PRO A 223 2.03 -3.54 -33.05
C PRO A 223 1.69 -4.80 -33.86
N GLY A 224 2.43 -5.09 -34.94
CA GLY A 224 2.18 -6.22 -35.85
C GLY A 224 2.39 -7.57 -35.19
N GLU A 225 1.62 -8.57 -35.64
CA GLU A 225 1.79 -9.97 -35.24
C GLU A 225 3.11 -10.59 -35.71
N ASP A 226 3.73 -10.00 -36.73
CA ASP A 226 5.00 -10.34 -37.38
C ASP A 226 6.18 -9.48 -36.89
N GLN A 227 6.00 -8.73 -35.80
CA GLN A 227 7.02 -7.86 -35.20
C GLN A 227 7.48 -8.33 -33.83
N CYS A 228 7.29 -9.62 -33.53
CA CYS A 228 7.54 -10.21 -32.24
C CYS A 228 8.98 -10.69 -32.11
N VAL A 229 9.57 -10.36 -30.96
CA VAL A 229 10.95 -10.72 -30.62
C VAL A 229 10.96 -11.89 -29.62
N LEU A 230 9.96 -11.92 -28.73
CA LEU A 230 9.75 -13.01 -27.78
C LEU A 230 8.25 -13.31 -27.68
N CYS A 231 7.94 -14.60 -27.62
CA CYS A 231 6.56 -15.07 -27.48
C CYS A 231 6.16 -15.24 -26.02
N ARG A 232 4.86 -15.17 -25.76
CA ARG A 232 4.30 -15.58 -24.46
C ARG A 232 4.38 -17.11 -24.32
N LYS A 233 4.20 -17.60 -23.11
CA LYS A 233 4.07 -19.05 -22.86
C LYS A 233 2.89 -19.61 -23.67
N GLY A 234 3.05 -20.80 -24.25
CA GLY A 234 2.06 -21.42 -25.17
C GLY A 234 2.28 -21.08 -26.64
N TRP A 235 3.31 -20.30 -26.95
CA TRP A 235 3.61 -19.85 -28.30
C TRP A 235 5.07 -20.09 -28.65
N MET A 236 5.36 -20.34 -29.93
CA MET A 236 6.70 -20.48 -30.46
C MET A 236 6.99 -19.41 -31.51
N LEU A 237 8.22 -18.87 -31.49
CA LEU A 237 8.65 -17.85 -32.43
C LEU A 237 9.02 -18.49 -33.78
N HIS A 238 8.41 -18.00 -34.85
CA HIS A 238 8.70 -18.39 -36.23
C HIS A 238 8.59 -17.15 -37.13
N ASP A 239 9.67 -16.77 -37.80
CA ASP A 239 9.73 -15.60 -38.70
C ASP A 239 9.15 -14.32 -38.08
N MET A 240 9.62 -13.96 -36.88
CA MET A 240 9.15 -12.79 -36.10
C MET A 240 7.65 -12.81 -35.75
N LYS A 241 6.96 -13.93 -35.99
CA LYS A 241 5.57 -14.17 -35.60
C LYS A 241 5.51 -15.25 -34.52
N CYS A 242 4.63 -15.05 -33.55
CA CYS A 242 4.36 -16.07 -32.54
C CYS A 242 3.22 -16.97 -33.02
N ILE A 243 3.54 -18.24 -33.26
CA ILE A 243 2.60 -19.29 -33.68
C ILE A 243 2.22 -20.10 -32.44
N ASP A 244 0.94 -20.39 -32.33
CA ASP A 244 0.37 -21.18 -31.23
C ASP A 244 0.99 -22.59 -31.22
N ILE A 245 1.38 -23.07 -30.03
CA ILE A 245 1.91 -24.42 -29.88
C ILE A 245 0.72 -25.36 -29.72
N ASP A 246 0.54 -26.30 -30.65
CA ASP A 246 -0.45 -27.36 -30.46
C ASP A 246 0.02 -28.33 -29.36
N GLU A 247 -0.36 -28.06 -28.11
CA GLU A 247 0.05 -28.93 -27.00
C GLU A 247 -0.63 -30.31 -27.07
N CYS A 248 -1.78 -30.41 -27.74
CA CYS A 248 -2.50 -31.67 -27.95
C CYS A 248 -1.82 -32.60 -28.98
N GLY A 249 -0.90 -32.07 -29.80
CA GLY A 249 -0.05 -32.87 -30.70
C GLY A 249 0.97 -33.76 -29.99
N THR A 250 1.11 -33.63 -28.66
CA THR A 250 2.01 -34.46 -27.82
C THR A 250 1.22 -35.47 -26.98
N VAL A 251 1.72 -36.71 -26.85
CA VAL A 251 1.05 -37.77 -26.08
C VAL A 251 1.11 -37.44 -24.58
N ASP A 252 0.01 -37.67 -23.85
CA ASP A 252 -0.14 -37.57 -22.38
C ASP A 252 -0.31 -36.16 -21.73
N ARG A 253 -1.03 -35.22 -22.35
CA ARG A 253 -1.39 -33.93 -21.69
C ARG A 253 -2.61 -33.99 -20.77
N CYS A 254 -3.57 -34.86 -21.07
CA CYS A 254 -4.84 -34.98 -20.37
C CYS A 254 -4.99 -36.35 -19.69
N LYS A 255 -5.88 -36.45 -18.69
CA LYS A 255 -6.16 -37.72 -18.01
C LYS A 255 -6.88 -38.71 -18.94
N SER A 256 -6.86 -40.00 -18.58
CA SER A 256 -7.40 -41.11 -19.38
C SER A 256 -8.89 -40.99 -19.78
N ASN A 257 -9.72 -40.25 -19.03
CA ASN A 257 -11.14 -40.00 -19.35
C ASN A 257 -11.41 -38.59 -19.92
N GLN A 258 -10.40 -37.95 -20.50
CA GLN A 258 -10.52 -36.62 -21.10
C GLN A 258 -10.02 -36.65 -22.55
N TYR A 259 -10.48 -35.70 -23.35
CA TYR A 259 -9.89 -35.38 -24.65
C TYR A 259 -9.27 -33.98 -24.59
N CYS A 260 -8.18 -33.78 -25.33
CA CYS A 260 -7.46 -32.52 -25.40
C CYS A 260 -8.07 -31.64 -26.51
N VAL A 261 -8.26 -30.36 -26.22
CA VAL A 261 -8.65 -29.32 -27.17
C VAL A 261 -7.57 -28.26 -27.15
N ASN A 262 -6.89 -28.07 -28.28
CA ASN A 262 -5.92 -26.99 -28.42
C ASN A 262 -6.68 -25.67 -28.39
N THR A 263 -6.25 -24.74 -27.54
CA THR A 263 -6.79 -23.39 -27.47
C THR A 263 -5.68 -22.40 -27.76
N ASP A 264 -6.05 -21.15 -27.95
CA ASP A 264 -5.07 -20.18 -28.38
C ASP A 264 -4.19 -19.73 -27.18
N GLY A 265 -2.90 -20.06 -27.25
CA GLY A 265 -1.88 -19.89 -26.22
C GLY A 265 -1.93 -20.92 -25.09
N SER A 266 -2.72 -22.00 -25.21
CA SER A 266 -2.92 -23.01 -24.16
C SER A 266 -3.68 -24.24 -24.70
N TYR A 267 -4.03 -25.17 -23.83
CA TYR A 267 -4.96 -26.25 -24.14
C TYR A 267 -6.00 -26.44 -23.03
N GLU A 268 -7.10 -27.10 -23.36
CA GLU A 268 -8.14 -27.52 -22.42
C GLU A 268 -8.36 -29.04 -22.47
N CYS A 269 -8.46 -29.68 -21.30
CA CYS A 269 -8.87 -31.07 -21.20
C CYS A 269 -10.37 -31.17 -20.88
N ARG A 270 -11.16 -31.66 -21.82
CA ARG A 270 -12.62 -31.79 -21.67
C ARG A 270 -13.01 -33.24 -21.38
N GLY A 271 -14.01 -33.42 -20.51
CA GLY A 271 -14.55 -34.75 -20.19
C GLY A 271 -15.25 -35.35 -21.41
N LYS A 272 -15.11 -36.66 -21.56
CA LYS A 272 -15.87 -37.43 -22.57
C LYS A 272 -17.35 -37.49 -22.21
#